data_AF-R8MR09-F1
#
_entry.id   AF-R8MR09-F1
#
_cell.length_a   1.000
_cell.length_b   1.000
_cell.length_c   1.000
_cell.angle_alpha   90.00
_cell.angle_beta   90.00
_cell.angle_gamma   90.00
#
_symmetry.space_group_name_H-M   'P 1'
#
loop_
_entity.id
_entity.type
_entity.pdbx_description
1 polymer ?
#
loop_
_entity_poly.entity_id
_entity_poly.type
_entity_poly.pdbx_seq_one_letter_code
_entity_poly.pdbx_strand_id
1 'polypeptide(L)' 'MLLRQEVERRKLAIIRKLLGLGLAEINGQTLDQLTLTQLEGILIASLQVLERENNAKAINNF' A
#
# COMPACT_ATOMS: atom_id res chain seq x y z
N MET A 1 9.16 -12.19 -22.47
CA MET A 1 9.55 -10.85 -21.99
C MET A 1 9.55 -10.86 -20.46
N LEU A 2 10.72 -10.67 -19.83
CA LEU A 2 10.88 -10.67 -18.37
C LEU A 2 10.27 -9.44 -17.68
N LEU A 3 10.29 -8.28 -18.36
CA LEU A 3 9.87 -7.00 -17.77
C LEU A 3 8.39 -6.97 -17.37
N ARG A 4 7.50 -7.46 -18.23
CA ARG A 4 6.06 -7.48 -17.96
C ARG A 4 5.73 -8.39 -16.77
N GLN A 5 6.40 -9.54 -16.67
CA GLN A 5 6.20 -10.46 -15.55
C GLN A 5 6.72 -9.89 -14.23
N GLU A 6 7.84 -9.16 -14.26
CA GLU A 6 8.37 -8.49 -13.08
C GLU A 6 7.43 -7.39 -12.56
N VAL A 7 6.85 -6.61 -13.47
CA VAL A 7 5.83 -5.60 -13.12
C VAL A 7 4.63 -6.25 -12.44
N GLU A 8 4.08 -7.34 -12.98
CA GLU A 8 2.93 -8.02 -12.38
C GLU A 8 3.27 -8.65 -11.01
N ARG A 9 4.47 -9.22 -10.85
CA ARG A 9 4.94 -9.72 -9.55
C ARG A 9 4.97 -8.62 -8.50
N ARG A 10 5.50 -7.46 -8.86
CA ARG A 10 5.62 -6.30 -7.96
C ARG A 10 4.25 -5.72 -7.63
N LYS A 11 3.34 -5.60 -8.61
CA LYS A 11 1.93 -5.22 -8.38
C LYS A 11 1.29 -6.16 -7.35
N LEU A 12 1.37 -7.47 -7.55
CA LEU A 12 0.76 -8.44 -6.64
C LEU A 12 1.31 -8.35 -5.21
N ALA A 13 2.63 -8.16 -5.05
CA ALA A 13 3.25 -8.01 -3.74
C ALA A 13 2.73 -6.78 -2.98
N ILE A 14 2.53 -5.66 -3.69
CA ILE A 14 2.00 -4.43 -3.08
C ILE A 14 0.52 -4.59 -2.72
N ILE A 15 -0.29 -5.16 -3.63
CA ILE A 15 -1.72 -5.42 -3.37
C ILE A 15 -1.90 -6.23 -2.08
N ARG A 16 -1.11 -7.29 -1.88
CA ARG A 16 -1.18 -8.10 -0.65
C ARG A 16 -0.85 -7.30 0.61
N LYS A 17 0.12 -6.39 0.56
CA LYS A 17 0.44 -5.50 1.68
C LYS A 17 -0.70 -4.55 1.99
N LEU A 18 -1.27 -3.93 0.96
CA LEU A 18 -2.41 -3.02 1.10
C LEU A 18 -3.65 -3.73 1.67
N LEU A 19 -3.94 -4.95 1.21
CA LEU A 19 -4.98 -5.80 1.80
C LEU A 19 -4.70 -6.11 3.28
N GLY A 20 -3.45 -6.38 3.64
CA GLY A 20 -3.03 -6.57 5.04
C GLY A 20 -3.16 -5.32 5.90
N LEU A 21 -3.21 -4.13 5.29
CA LEU A 21 -3.52 -2.85 5.93
C LEU A 21 -5.02 -2.53 5.93
N GLY A 22 -5.88 -3.45 5.45
CA GLY A 22 -7.33 -3.27 5.38
C GLY A 22 -7.82 -2.50 4.15
N LEU A 23 -6.95 -2.19 3.19
CA LEU A 23 -7.33 -1.50 1.95
C LEU A 23 -7.72 -2.51 0.88
N ALA A 24 -8.99 -2.53 0.48
CA ALA A 24 -9.51 -3.37 -0.61
C ALA A 24 -9.77 -2.58 -1.90
N GLU A 25 -10.04 -1.28 -1.77
CA GLU A 25 -10.37 -0.39 -2.88
C GLU A 25 -9.88 1.05 -2.59
N ILE A 26 -9.67 1.82 -3.64
CA ILE A 26 -9.29 3.23 -3.60
C ILE A 26 -10.11 3.97 -4.65
N ASN A 27 -10.82 5.03 -4.25
CA ASN A 27 -11.66 5.84 -5.14
C ASN A 27 -12.66 5.00 -5.98
N GLY A 28 -13.23 3.95 -5.37
CA GLY A 28 -14.17 3.04 -6.05
C GLY A 28 -13.53 2.09 -7.08
N GLN A 29 -12.20 2.01 -7.12
CA GLN A 29 -11.46 1.06 -7.94
C GLN A 29 -10.81 -0.01 -7.05
N THR A 30 -10.88 -1.27 -7.49
CA THR A 30 -10.16 -2.36 -6.84
C THR A 30 -8.66 -2.23 -7.09
N LEU A 31 -7.83 -2.73 -6.18
CA LEU A 31 -6.38 -2.52 -6.25
C LEU A 31 -5.72 -3.09 -7.52
N ASP A 32 -6.30 -4.11 -8.15
CA ASP A 32 -5.78 -4.70 -9.40
C ASP A 32 -5.91 -3.75 -10.61
N GLN A 33 -6.91 -2.85 -10.58
CA GLN A 33 -7.16 -1.86 -11.62
C GLN A 33 -6.14 -0.71 -11.60
N LEU A 34 -5.43 -0.53 -10.49
CA LEU A 34 -4.44 0.52 -10.31
C LEU A 34 -3.13 0.20 -11.03
N THR A 35 -2.45 1.23 -11.50
CA THR A 35 -1.09 1.10 -12.04
C THR A 35 -0.09 0.81 -10.92
N LEU A 36 1.07 0.24 -11.28
CA LEU A 36 2.13 -0.05 -10.31
C LEU A 36 2.55 1.21 -9.52
N THR A 37 2.72 2.34 -10.21
CA THR A 37 3.13 3.60 -9.57
C THR A 37 2.07 4.13 -8.60
N GLN A 38 0.78 4.01 -8.93
CA GLN A 38 -0.30 4.37 -8.01
C GLN A 38 -0.29 3.48 -6.76
N LEU A 39 -0.14 2.16 -6.94
CA LEU A 39 -0.05 1.20 -5.84
C LEU A 39 1.14 1.51 -4.92
N GLU A 40 2.31 1.84 -5.48
CA GLU A 40 3.49 2.23 -4.70
C GLU A 40 3.23 3.52 -3.90
N GLY A 41 2.61 4.54 -4.52
CA GLY A 41 2.25 5.79 -3.84
C GLY A 41 1.28 5.58 -2.67
N ILE A 42 0.25 4.75 -2.87
CA ILE A 42 -0.71 4.40 -1.82
C ILE A 42 0.01 3.68 -0.68
N LEU A 43 0.84 2.68 -0.98
CA LEU A 43 1.56 1.92 0.06
C LEU A 43 2.45 2.84 0.91
N ILE A 44 3.18 3.77 0.29
CA ILE A 44 4.03 4.72 1.03
C ILE A 44 3.17 5.61 1.93
N ALA A 45 2.08 6.18 1.41
CA ALA A 45 1.20 7.03 2.19
C ALA A 45 0.57 6.28 3.38
N SER A 46 0.11 5.05 3.17
CA SER A 46 -0.46 4.21 4.23
C SER A 46 0.57 3.90 5.33
N LEU A 47 1.81 3.59 4.95
CA LEU A 47 2.88 3.34 5.92
C LEU A 47 3.25 4.59 6.71
N GLN A 48 3.28 5.77 6.09
CA GLN A 48 3.54 7.04 6.79
C GLN A 48 2.45 7.38 7.80
N VAL A 49 1.18 7.13 7.49
CA VAL A 49 0.08 7.32 8.44
C VAL A 49 0.24 6.38 9.63
N LEU A 50 0.49 5.09 9.38
CA LEU A 50 0.69 4.10 10.43
C LEU A 50 1.89 4.45 11.35
N GLU A 51 2.99 4.90 10.76
CA GLU A 51 4.16 5.35 11.51
C GLU A 51 3.83 6.55 12.41
N ARG A 52 3.08 7.53 11.89
CA ARG A 52 2.65 8.70 12.67
C ARG A 52 1.71 8.31 13.82
N GLU A 53 0.76 7.42 13.59
CA GLU A 53 -0.16 6.94 14.64
C GLU A 53 0.59 6.21 15.75
N ASN A 54 1.53 5.34 15.38
CA ASN A 54 2.39 4.65 16.34
C ASN A 54 3.23 5.64 17.16
N ASN A 55 3.79 6.66 16.52
CA ASN A 55 4.57 7.69 17.21
C ASN A 55 3.70 8.53 18.17
N ALA A 56 2.50 8.94 17.74
CA ALA A 56 1.55 9.66 18.59
C ALA A 56 1.13 8.83 19.82
N LYS A 57 0.90 7.54 19.64
CA LYS A 57 0.58 6.63 20.74
C LYS A 57 1.74 6.45 21.72
N ALA A 58 2.98 6.47 21.24
CA ALA A 58 4.16 6.40 22.10
C ALA A 58 4.31 7.65 22.98
N ILE A 59 4.03 8.85 22.45
CA ILE A 59 4.09 10.12 23.20
C ILE A 59 3.01 10.19 24.28
N ASN A 60 1.80 9.70 24.00
CA ASN A 60 0.65 9.80 24.92
C ASN A 60 0.67 8.79 26.07
N ASN A 61 1.67 7.91 26.15
CA ASN A 61 1.82 6.91 27.22
C ASN A 61 2.92 7.27 28.25
N PHE A 62 3.40 8.51 28.26
CA PHE A 62 4.38 9.04 29.22
C PHE A 62 3.74 9.89 30.32
#